data_AF-A0A857D0P8-F1
#
_entry.id   AF-A0A857D0P8-F1
#
_cell.length_a   1.000
_cell.length_b   1.000
_cell.length_c   1.000
_cell.angle_alpha   90.00
_cell.angle_beta   90.00
_cell.angle_gamma   90.00
#
_symmetry.space_group_name_H-M   'P 1'
#
loop_
_entity.id
_entity.type
_entity.pdbx_description
1 polymer ?
#
loop_
_entity_poly.entity_id
_entity_poly.type
_entity_poly.pdbx_seq_one_letter_code
_entity_poly.pdbx_strand_id
1 'polypeptide(L)' 'MKVGDRVRVIESVVVYHHPEHKSDPFDVKGLEGEVKGIVTEWRGRPVSANLPVLVEFSKKFKAHFRDFEVEIVEKAAE' A
#
# COMPACT_ATOMS: atom_id res chain seq x y z
N MET A 1 11.83 3.41 -0.28
CA MET A 1 10.56 3.29 -1.02
C MET A 1 10.15 4.68 -1.46
N LYS A 2 9.72 4.82 -2.71
CA LYS A 2 9.21 6.07 -3.30
C LYS A 2 7.95 5.77 -4.12
N VAL A 3 7.23 6.81 -4.49
CA VAL A 3 6.11 6.71 -5.43
C VAL A 3 6.62 6.10 -6.75
N GLY A 4 5.88 5.13 -7.28
CA GLY A 4 6.23 4.38 -8.49
C GLY A 4 6.99 3.07 -8.24
N ASP A 5 7.51 2.83 -7.04
CA ASP A 5 8.12 1.53 -6.72
C ASP A 5 7.05 0.43 -6.76
N ARG A 6 7.40 -0.73 -7.31
CA ARG A 6 6.58 -1.94 -7.25
C ARG A 6 6.91 -2.70 -5.99
N VAL A 7 5.89 -3.03 -5.21
CA VAL A 7 6.02 -3.66 -3.90
C VAL A 7 5.18 -4.92 -3.80
N ARG A 8 5.58 -5.83 -2.92
CA ARG A 8 4.82 -7.02 -2.52
C ARG A 8 4.49 -6.95 -1.03
N VAL A 9 3.28 -7.34 -0.66
CA VAL A 9 2.90 -7.47 0.76
C VAL A 9 3.52 -8.75 1.32
N ILE A 10 4.31 -8.62 2.40
CA ILE A 10 5.05 -9.74 3.00
C ILE A 10 4.45 -10.19 4.34
N GLU A 11 3.71 -9.32 5.02
CA GLU A 11 2.99 -9.62 6.25
C GLU A 11 1.52 -9.95 6.01
N SER A 12 0.89 -10.64 6.96
CA SER A 12 -0.57 -10.88 6.91
C SER A 12 -1.31 -9.59 7.21
N VAL A 13 -2.08 -9.10 6.23
CA VAL A 13 -2.84 -7.85 6.34
C VAL A 13 -4.25 -8.14 5.87
N VAL A 14 -5.18 -8.26 6.81
CA VAL A 14 -6.59 -8.55 6.51
C VAL A 14 -7.36 -7.26 6.31
N VAL A 15 -7.95 -7.08 5.14
CA VAL A 15 -8.77 -5.93 4.77
C VAL A 15 -10.22 -6.35 4.49
N TYR A 16 -11.14 -5.39 4.53
CA TYR A 16 -12.58 -5.61 4.32
C TYR A 16 -13.17 -4.76 3.19
N HIS A 17 -12.35 -3.91 2.58
CA HIS A 17 -12.75 -2.99 1.50
C HIS A 17 -12.28 -3.45 0.12
N HIS A 18 -11.86 -4.72 -0.02
CA HIS A 18 -11.51 -5.27 -1.33
C HIS A 18 -12.78 -5.32 -2.22
N PRO A 19 -12.77 -4.77 -3.44
CA PRO A 19 -13.99 -4.67 -4.27
C PRO A 19 -14.66 -6.00 -4.62
N GLU A 20 -13.90 -7.09 -4.68
CA GLU A 20 -14.38 -8.45 -4.98
C GLU A 20 -14.71 -9.27 -3.71
N HIS A 21 -14.30 -8.79 -2.53
CA HIS A 21 -14.53 -9.42 -1.23
C HIS A 21 -15.09 -8.39 -0.24
N LYS A 22 -16.15 -7.69 -0.65
CA LYS A 22 -16.69 -6.57 0.14
C LYS A 22 -17.25 -7.07 1.46
N SER A 23 -16.81 -6.44 2.55
CA SER A 23 -17.22 -6.77 3.93
C SER A 23 -16.81 -8.16 4.42
N ASP A 24 -16.13 -8.95 3.59
CA ASP A 24 -15.52 -10.22 3.97
C ASP A 24 -14.03 -10.01 4.28
N PRO A 25 -13.47 -10.76 5.25
CA PRO A 25 -12.04 -10.69 5.53
C PRO A 25 -11.24 -11.22 4.35
N PHE A 26 -10.33 -10.41 3.83
CA PHE A 26 -9.44 -10.77 2.74
C PHE A 26 -7.99 -10.46 3.11
N ASP A 27 -7.15 -11.50 3.23
CA ASP A 27 -5.72 -11.33 3.47
C ASP A 27 -5.00 -10.99 2.14
N VAL A 28 -4.30 -9.85 2.13
CA VAL A 28 -3.60 -9.35 0.94
C VAL A 28 -2.13 -9.77 0.86
N LYS A 29 -1.66 -10.62 1.78
CA LYS A 29 -0.30 -11.16 1.75
C LYS A 29 0.01 -11.81 0.39
N GLY A 30 1.17 -11.48 -0.16
CA GLY A 30 1.65 -11.96 -1.45
C GLY A 30 1.15 -11.16 -2.66
N LEU A 31 0.19 -10.25 -2.50
CA LEU A 31 -0.22 -9.36 -3.58
C LEU A 31 0.87 -8.34 -3.90
N GLU A 32 0.99 -8.01 -5.19
CA GLU A 32 1.88 -6.99 -5.69
C GLU A 32 1.10 -5.77 -6.19
N GLY A 33 1.66 -4.59 -5.97
CA GLY A 33 1.10 -3.33 -6.44
C GLY A 33 2.15 -2.25 -6.58
N GLU A 34 1.71 -1.05 -6.94
CA GLU A 34 2.57 0.12 -7.10
C GLU A 34 2.32 1.12 -5.97
N VAL A 35 3.39 1.68 -5.40
CA VAL A 35 3.29 2.75 -4.39
C VAL A 35 2.77 4.02 -5.06
N LYS A 36 1.56 4.45 -4.68
CA LYS A 36 0.95 5.70 -5.16
C LYS A 36 1.17 6.90 -4.26
N GLY A 37 1.55 6.68 -3.00
CA GLY A 37 1.79 7.77 -2.07
C GLY A 37 2.49 7.31 -0.80
N ILE A 38 3.21 8.24 -0.18
CA ILE A 38 3.79 8.09 1.15
C ILE A 38 3.30 9.27 1.99
N VAL A 39 2.39 9.00 2.92
CA VAL A 39 1.62 10.01 3.65
C VAL A 39 2.40 10.50 4.88
N THR A 40 3.38 11.37 4.65
CA THR A 40 4.15 12.05 5.72
C THR A 40 3.81 13.52 5.86
N GLU A 41 3.26 14.13 4.81
CA GLU A 41 2.91 15.55 4.76
C GLU A 41 1.58 15.79 4.04
N TRP A 42 0.86 16.84 4.45
CA TRP A 42 -0.26 17.42 3.74
C TRP A 42 -0.09 18.93 3.61
N ARG A 43 0.12 19.42 2.37
CA ARG A 43 0.27 20.86 2.05
C ARG A 43 1.33 21.58 2.89
N GLY A 44 2.54 21.03 3.00
CA GLY A 44 3.62 21.61 3.79
C GLY A 44 3.55 21.31 5.28
N ARG A 45 2.53 20.57 5.75
CA ARG A 45 2.33 20.27 7.18
C ARG A 45 2.55 18.79 7.45
N PRO A 46 3.44 18.41 8.40
CA PRO A 46 3.61 17.02 8.79
C PRO A 46 2.29 16.39 9.25
N VAL A 47 2.06 15.14 8.86
CA VAL A 47 0.93 14.33 9.32
C VAL A 47 1.43 13.04 9.96
N SER A 48 0.59 12.41 10.78
CA SER A 48 0.94 11.26 11.62
C SER A 48 0.26 9.96 11.17
N ALA A 49 0.18 9.70 9.86
CA ALA A 49 -0.39 8.46 9.35
C ALA A 49 0.43 7.26 9.86
N ASN A 50 -0.22 6.34 10.55
CA ASN A 50 0.42 5.12 11.09
C ASN A 50 0.58 4.01 10.04
N LEU A 51 -0.11 4.13 8.90
CA LEU A 51 0.01 3.28 7.71
C LEU A 51 0.32 4.19 6.50
N PRO A 52 1.53 4.76 6.41
CA PRO A 52 1.81 5.85 5.48
C PRO A 52 1.93 5.39 4.02
N VAL A 53 2.18 4.11 3.75
CA VAL A 53 2.45 3.61 2.40
C VAL A 53 1.13 3.27 1.70
N LEU A 54 0.73 4.06 0.71
CA LEU A 54 -0.45 3.79 -0.11
C LEU A 54 -0.05 2.99 -1.36
N VAL A 55 -0.56 1.77 -1.49
CA VAL A 55 -0.31 0.88 -2.63
C VAL A 55 -1.59 0.71 -3.45
N GLU A 56 -1.47 0.79 -4.78
CA GLU A 56 -2.53 0.46 -5.75
C GLU A 56 -2.26 -0.91 -6.37
N PHE A 57 -3.22 -1.83 -6.22
CA PHE A 57 -3.17 -3.18 -6.78
C PHE A 57 -4.02 -3.30 -8.05
N SER A 58 -5.10 -2.53 -8.12
CA SER A 58 -5.96 -2.42 -9.31
C SER A 58 -6.59 -1.04 -9.36
N LYS A 59 -7.25 -0.70 -10.48
CA LYS A 59 -7.95 0.58 -10.66
C LYS A 59 -8.95 0.91 -9.54
N LYS A 60 -9.47 -0.11 -8.83
CA LYS A 60 -10.47 0.04 -7.77
C LYS A 60 -9.99 -0.41 -6.39
N PHE A 61 -8.78 -0.95 -6.26
CA PHE A 61 -8.27 -1.45 -4.98
C PHE A 61 -6.96 -0.79 -4.59
N LYS A 62 -7.02 -0.09 -3.45
CA LYS A 62 -5.89 0.54 -2.78
C LYS A 62 -5.92 0.19 -1.30
N ALA A 63 -4.77 0.00 -0.69
CA ALA A 63 -4.66 -0.21 0.74
C ALA A 63 -3.43 0.53 1.30
N HIS A 64 -3.48 0.79 2.60
CA HIS A 64 -2.43 1.46 3.34
C HIS A 64 -1.64 0.44 4.15
N PHE A 65 -0.33 0.60 4.19
CA PHE A 65 0.60 -0.31 4.86
C PHE A 65 1.64 0.45 5.67
N ARG A 66 2.27 -0.27 6.59
CA ARG A 66 3.55 0.13 7.18
C ARG A 66 4.69 -0.22 6.24
N ASP A 67 5.83 0.40 6.49
CA ASP A 67 7.07 0.16 5.75
C ASP A 67 7.55 -1.29 5.83
N PHE A 68 7.40 -1.95 6.98
CA PHE A 68 7.81 -3.35 7.18
C PHE A 68 6.80 -4.39 6.67
N GLU A 69 5.57 -3.98 6.32
CA GLU A 69 4.53 -4.90 5.82
C GLU A 69 4.69 -5.20 4.32
N VAL A 70 5.56 -4.46 3.63
CA VAL A 70 5.81 -4.56 2.19
C VAL A 70 7.32 -4.56 1.87
N GLU A 71 7.70 -5.22 0.78
CA GLU A 71 9.06 -5.19 0.23
C GLU A 71 9.06 -4.66 -1.21
N ILE A 72 10.17 -4.04 -1.64
CA ILE A 72 10.32 -3.57 -3.01
C ILE A 72 10.71 -4.75 -3.91
N VAL A 73 9.89 -5.01 -4.93
CA VAL A 73 10.15 -6.03 -5.97
C VAL A 73 10.86 -5.41 -7.17
N GLU A 74 10.52 -4.16 -7.51
CA GLU A 74 11.12 -3.41 -8.61
C GLU A 74 11.16 -1.92 -8.25
N LYS A 75 12.31 -1.27 -8.47
CA LYS A 75 12.45 0.17 -8.22
C LYS A 75 11.85 0.96 -9.38
N ALA A 76 11.17 2.06 -9.07
CA ALA A 76 10.78 3.00 -10.12
C ALA A 76 12.04 3.56 -10.80
N ALA A 77 11.97 3.72 -12.13
CA ALA A 77 12.98 4.41 -12.92
C ALA A 77 13.31 5.78 -12.30
N GLU A 78 14.56 6.20 -12.48
CA GLU A 78 15.08 7.47 -11.93
C GLU A 78 14.51 8.69 -12.63
#